data_AF-A0A7Y2FKH2-F1
#
_entry.id   AF-A0A7Y2FKH2-F1
#
_cell.length_a   1.000
_cell.length_b   1.000
_cell.length_c   1.000
_cell.angle_alpha   90.00
_cell.angle_beta   90.00
_cell.angle_gamma   90.00
#
_symmetry.space_group_name_H-M   'P 1'
#
loop_
_entity.id
_entity.type
_entity.pdbx_description
1 polymer ?
#
loop_
_entity_poly.entity_id
_entity_poly.type
_entity_poly.pdbx_seq_one_letter_code
_entity_poly.pdbx_strand_id
1 'polypeptide(L)' 'MNRNEMYLAIKALREGISFEETGLINSIENLIQWQELKNEIYEGYSIDLPREIRA' A
#
# COMPACT_ATOMS: atom_id res chain seq x y z
N MET A 1 -3.91 -2.95 -9.11
CA MET A 1 -2.48 -3.07 -8.76
C MET A 1 -1.95 -4.47 -8.99
N ASN A 2 -0.83 -4.56 -9.70
CA ASN A 2 -0.02 -5.77 -9.75
C ASN A 2 0.81 -5.94 -8.47
N ARG A 3 1.51 -7.08 -8.32
CA ARG A 3 2.29 -7.40 -7.12
C ARG A 3 3.35 -6.35 -6.75
N ASN A 4 4.04 -5.79 -7.73
CA ASN A 4 5.09 -4.80 -7.48
C ASN A 4 4.49 -3.45 -7.04
N GLU A 5 3.38 -3.06 -7.68
CA GLU A 5 2.62 -1.87 -7.29
C GLU A 5 2.09 -1.99 -5.86
N MET A 6 1.60 -3.18 -5.48
CA MET A 6 1.13 -3.47 -4.13
C MET A 6 2.26 -3.31 -3.10
N TYR A 7 3.46 -3.82 -3.41
CA TYR A 7 4.63 -3.70 -2.53
C TYR A 7 5.03 -2.24 -2.32
N LEU A 8 5.08 -1.45 -3.41
CA LEU A 8 5.35 -0.02 -3.35
C LEU A 8 4.28 0.70 -2.52
N ALA A 9 3.01 0.35 -2.71
CA ALA A 9 1.91 0.93 -1.96
C ALA A 9 2.04 0.68 -0.45
N ILE A 10 2.30 -0.57 -0.05
CA ILE A 10 2.51 -0.93 1.35
C ILE A 10 3.69 -0.16 1.96
N LYS A 11 4.82 -0.11 1.24
CA LYS A 11 6.01 0.60 1.71
C LYS A 11 5.71 2.09 1.91
N ALA A 12 5.09 2.73 0.93
CA ALA A 12 4.71 4.13 0.99
C ALA A 12 3.74 4.41 2.16
N LEU A 13 2.73 3.56 2.35
CA LEU A 13 1.79 3.68 3.47
C LEU A 13 2.48 3.60 4.84
N ARG A 14 3.50 2.73 4.99
CA ARG A 14 4.31 2.65 6.22
C ARG A 14 5.22 3.85 6.43
N GLU A 15 5.76 4.40 5.35
CA GLU A 15 6.63 5.59 5.38
C GLU A 15 5.83 6.90 5.47
N GLY A 16 4.49 6.85 5.45
CA GLY A 16 3.62 8.03 5.49
C GLY A 16 3.58 8.84 4.18
N ILE A 17 4.04 8.23 3.08
CA ILE A 17 4.09 8.83 1.75
C ILE A 17 2.69 8.79 1.11
N SER A 18 2.32 9.84 0.39
CA SER A 18 1.01 9.92 -0.28
C SER A 18 0.95 9.02 -1.54
N PHE A 19 -0.26 8.72 -2.01
CA PHE A 19 -0.43 7.92 -3.23
C PHE A 19 0.24 8.59 -4.45
N GLU A 20 0.12 9.91 -4.53
CA GLU A 20 0.64 10.72 -5.63
C GLU A 20 2.17 10.69 -5.70
N GLU A 21 2.84 10.54 -4.56
CA GLU A 21 4.30 10.47 -4.45
C GLU A 21 4.87 9.07 -4.81
N THR A 22 4.02 8.04 -4.87
CA THR A 22 4.46 6.66 -5.16
C THR A 22 4.85 6.41 -6.60
N GLY A 23 4.42 7.29 -7.53
CA GLY A 23 4.56 7.07 -8.97
C GLY A 23 3.65 5.96 -9.52
N LEU A 24 2.71 5.45 -8.73
CA LEU A 24 1.69 4.50 -9.19
C LEU A 24 0.76 5.16 -10.21
N ILE A 25 0.25 4.35 -11.13
CA ILE A 25 -0.72 4.81 -12.13
C ILE A 25 -1.95 5.32 -11.39
N ASN A 26 -2.31 6.58 -11.63
CA ASN A 26 -3.49 7.21 -11.09
C ASN A 26 -4.76 6.73 -11.81
N SER A 27 -5.18 5.52 -11.48
CA SER A 27 -6.45 4.92 -11.89
C SER A 27 -7.39 4.82 -10.70
N ILE A 28 -8.70 4.87 -10.96
CA ILE A 28 -9.73 4.70 -9.92
C ILE A 28 -9.54 3.35 -9.20
N GLU A 29 -9.20 2.29 -9.94
CA GLU A 29 -8.92 0.96 -9.37
C GLU A 29 -7.77 1.00 -8.36
N ASN A 30 -6.65 1.64 -8.71
CA ASN A 30 -5.49 1.75 -7.82
C ASN A 30 -5.78 2.63 -6.60
N LEU A 31 -6.58 3.69 -6.76
CA LEU A 31 -7.00 4.52 -5.63
C LEU A 31 -7.88 3.76 -4.64
N ILE A 32 -8.80 2.91 -5.13
CA ILE A 32 -9.63 2.06 -4.29
C ILE A 32 -8.75 1.06 -3.53
N GLN A 33 -7.87 0.35 -4.23
CA GLN A 33 -6.98 -0.64 -3.61
C GLN A 33 -6.02 -0.01 -2.60
N TRP A 34 -5.56 1.22 -2.84
CA TRP A 34 -4.77 1.98 -1.87
C TRP A 34 -5.54 2.28 -0.59
N GLN A 35 -6.81 2.69 -0.69
CA GLN A 35 -7.65 2.95 0.49
C GLN A 35 -7.96 1.66 1.26
N GLU A 36 -8.22 0.56 0.57
CA GLU A 36 -8.41 -0.75 1.18
C GLU A 36 -7.17 -1.18 1.95
N LEU A 37 -5.99 -1.12 1.32
CA LEU A 37 -4.69 -1.40 1.95
C LEU A 37 -4.42 -0.52 3.17
N LYS A 38 -4.70 0.77 3.05
CA LYS A 38 -4.57 1.72 4.16
C LYS A 38 -5.44 1.28 5.33
N ASN A 39 -6.72 1.01 5.09
CA ASN A 39 -7.64 0.58 6.14
C ASN A 39 -7.18 -0.75 6.76
N GLU A 40 -6.80 -1.75 5.98
CA GLU A 40 -6.32 -3.04 6.51
C GLU A 40 -5.08 -2.87 7.41
N ILE A 41 -4.11 -2.03 7.02
CA ILE A 41 -2.90 -1.76 7.81
C ILE A 41 -3.24 -1.05 9.13
N TYR A 42 -4.15 -0.07 9.12
CA TYR A 42 -4.47 0.75 10.30
C TYR A 42 -5.55 0.13 11.21
N GLU A 43 -6.47 -0.66 10.67
CA GLU A 43 -7.52 -1.35 11.43
C GLU A 43 -7.04 -2.67 12.07
N GLY A 44 -5.79 -3.07 11.81
CA GLY A 44 -5.14 -4.17 12.52
C GLY A 44 -5.54 -5.56 12.04
N TYR A 45 -6.13 -5.69 10.85
CA TYR A 45 -6.12 -7.00 10.18
C TYR A 45 -4.66 -7.32 9.87
N SER A 46 -4.17 -8.39 10.49
CA SER A 46 -2.80 -8.89 10.36
C SER A 46 -2.52 -9.25 8.90
N ILE A 47 -2.18 -8.25 8.08
CA ILE A 47 -1.55 -8.50 6.79
C ILE A 47 -0.25 -9.19 7.14
N ASP A 48 -0.14 -10.48 6.80
CA ASP A 48 1.10 -11.23 6.86
C ASP A 48 2.04 -10.67 5.80
N LEU A 49 2.62 -9.52 6.14
CA LEU A 49 3.57 -8.83 5.29
C LEU A 49 4.87 -9.65 5.26
N PRO A 50 5.46 -9.81 4.06
CA PRO A 50 6.78 -10.42 3.93
C PRO A 50 7.78 -9.78 4.90
N ARG A 51 8.65 -10.61 5.49
CA ARG A 51 9.62 -10.20 6.53
C ARG A 51 10.45 -8.97 6.17
N GLU A 52 10.67 -8.73 4.89
CA GLU A 52 11.44 -7.61 4.33
C GLU A 52 10.84 -6.23 4.64
N ILE A 53 9.53 -6.15 4.94
CA ILE A 53 8.82 -4.89 5.20
C ILE A 53 8.73 -4.60 6.72
N ARG A 54 9.12 -5.54 7.58
CA ARG A 54 8.98 -5.43 9.05
C ARG A 54 10.06 -4.57 9.74
N ALA A 55 11.10 -4.18 9.02
CA ALA A 55 12.26 -3.45 9.58
C ALA A 55 12.03 -1.95 9.66
#